data_AF-A0A843G8K1-F1
#
_entry.id   AF-A0A843G8K1-F1
#
_cell.length_a   1.000
_cell.length_b   1.000
_cell.length_c   1.000
_cell.angle_alpha   90.00
_cell.angle_beta   90.00
_cell.angle_gamma   90.00
#
_symmetry.space_group_name_H-M   'P 1'
#
loop_
_entity.id
_entity.type
_entity.pdbx_description
1 polymer ?
#
loop_
_entity_poly.entity_id
_entity_poly.type
_entity_poly.pdbx_seq_one_letter_code
_entity_poly.pdbx_strand_id
1 'polypeptide(L)'
;MKGTDDEIEFGDMIELDFTKEKKGKTVFHHMECKFIPELVDILLENDVIEVSEDKPLKFTDKDDIIEEMQKAIECLENRIIDLEESVAELLEDE
;
A
#
# COMPACT_ATOMS: atom_id res chain seq x y z
N MET A 1 -8.10 -17.84 -5.04
CA MET A 1 -9.01 -17.15 -4.11
C MET A 1 -10.42 -17.63 -4.40
N LYS A 2 -11.22 -17.93 -3.36
CA LYS A 2 -12.64 -18.25 -3.52
C LYS A 2 -13.34 -17.01 -4.05
N GLY A 3 -14.12 -17.17 -5.12
CA GLY A 3 -15.11 -16.17 -5.50
C GLY A 3 -16.13 -16.04 -4.37
N THR A 4 -16.47 -14.81 -4.05
CA THR A 4 -17.63 -14.48 -3.24
C THR A 4 -18.37 -13.42 -4.02
N ASP A 5 -19.39 -13.87 -4.76
CA ASP A 5 -20.53 -13.07 -5.20
C ASP A 5 -21.36 -12.64 -3.97
N ASP A 6 -20.70 -12.18 -2.91
CA ASP A 6 -21.38 -11.70 -1.72
C ASP A 6 -21.84 -10.27 -2.07
N GLU A 7 -23.15 -10.09 -2.24
CA GLU A 7 -23.77 -8.79 -2.45
C GLU A 7 -23.42 -7.89 -1.26
N ILE A 8 -22.80 -6.73 -1.53
CA ILE A 8 -22.43 -5.76 -0.48
C ILE A 8 -23.71 -5.20 0.15
N GLU A 9 -23.85 -5.34 1.47
CA GLU A 9 -25.01 -4.87 2.21
C GLU A 9 -24.77 -3.49 2.85
N PHE A 10 -25.85 -2.75 3.11
CA PHE A 10 -25.77 -1.47 3.82
C PHE A 10 -25.10 -1.65 5.19
N GLY A 11 -24.08 -0.83 5.45
CA GLY A 11 -23.34 -0.85 6.71
C GLY A 11 -22.13 -1.78 6.73
N ASP A 12 -21.91 -2.57 5.67
CA ASP A 12 -20.70 -3.37 5.51
C ASP A 12 -19.47 -2.47 5.45
N MET A 13 -18.36 -2.93 6.06
CA MET A 13 -17.09 -2.24 5.91
C MET A 13 -16.51 -2.56 4.54
N ILE A 14 -16.32 -1.52 3.74
CA ILE A 14 -15.69 -1.59 2.44
C ILE A 14 -14.35 -0.88 2.47
N GLU A 15 -13.45 -1.37 1.62
CA GLU A 15 -12.12 -0.80 1.40
C GLU A 15 -12.13 -0.04 0.07
N LEU A 16 -11.66 1.21 0.11
CA LEU A 16 -11.54 2.07 -1.06
C LEU A 16 -10.09 2.52 -1.22
N ASP A 17 -9.50 2.16 -2.35
CA ASP A 17 -8.16 2.58 -2.75
C ASP A 17 -8.24 3.70 -3.77
N PHE A 18 -7.68 4.86 -3.41
CA PHE A 18 -7.62 6.03 -4.28
C PHE A 18 -6.18 6.29 -4.70
N THR A 19 -5.96 6.43 -6.00
CA THR A 19 -4.68 6.88 -6.54
C THR A 19 -4.80 8.34 -6.94
N LYS A 20 -4.02 9.23 -6.31
CA LYS A 20 -4.00 10.66 -6.65
C LYS A 20 -2.61 11.10 -7.07
N GLU A 21 -2.49 11.67 -8.27
CA GLU A 21 -1.28 12.39 -8.65
C GLU A 21 -1.25 13.76 -7.97
N LYS A 22 -0.21 13.99 -7.16
CA LYS A 22 0.03 15.28 -6.52
C LYS A 22 1.48 15.69 -6.79
N LYS A 23 1.65 16.74 -7.60
CA LYS A 23 2.97 17.32 -7.96
C LYS A 23 3.93 16.30 -8.60
N GLY A 24 3.45 15.51 -9.56
CA GLY A 24 4.26 14.51 -10.27
C GLY A 24 4.67 13.29 -9.44
N LYS A 25 4.04 13.09 -8.27
CA LYS A 25 4.15 11.87 -7.48
C LYS A 25 2.76 11.24 -7.37
N THR A 26 2.70 9.95 -7.67
CA THR A 26 1.53 9.12 -7.42
C THR A 26 1.47 8.81 -5.93
N VAL A 27 0.37 9.19 -5.27
CA VAL A 27 0.13 8.91 -3.86
C VAL A 27 -1.06 7.95 -3.77
N PHE A 28 -0.86 6.84 -3.08
CA PHE A 28 -1.90 5.86 -2.78
C PHE A 28 -2.54 6.20 -1.44
N HIS A 29 -3.86 6.30 -1.40
CA HIS A 29 -4.65 6.52 -0.21
C HIS A 29 -5.58 5.32 -0.02
N HIS A 30 -5.52 4.71 1.15
CA HIS A 30 -6.37 3.60 1.56
C HIS A 30 -7.38 4.11 2.60
N MET A 31 -8.66 3.78 2.42
CA MET A 31 -9.74 4.17 3.32
C MET A 31 -10.69 3.00 3.57
N GLU A 32 -10.94 2.70 4.83
CA GLU A 32 -12.00 1.78 5.25
C GLU A 32 -13.23 2.60 5.69
N CYS A 33 -14.40 2.35 5.10
CA CYS A 33 -15.64 3.03 5.49
C CYS A 33 -16.85 2.11 5.40
N LYS A 34 -17.96 2.51 6.04
CA LYS A 34 -19.23 1.79 5.89
C LYS A 34 -19.85 2.08 4.54
N PHE A 35 -20.34 1.03 3.88
CA PHE A 35 -21.08 1.14 2.64
C PHE A 35 -22.44 1.79 2.87
N ILE A 36 -22.70 2.87 2.14
CA ILE A 36 -23.97 3.60 2.12
C ILE A 36 -24.35 3.72 0.64
N PRO A 37 -25.27 2.89 0.13
CA PRO A 37 -25.65 2.86 -1.28
C PRO A 37 -26.08 4.23 -1.81
N GLU A 38 -26.79 5.01 -0.98
CA GLU A 38 -27.31 6.33 -1.35
C GLU A 38 -26.20 7.37 -1.58
N LEU A 39 -24.98 7.12 -1.07
CA LEU A 39 -23.83 7.99 -1.33
C LEU A 39 -23.13 7.65 -2.65
N VAL A 40 -23.33 6.45 -3.20
CA VAL A 40 -22.62 6.01 -4.41
C VAL A 40 -22.93 6.94 -5.58
N ASP A 41 -24.20 7.25 -5.82
CA ASP A 41 -24.63 8.15 -6.90
C ASP A 41 -24.01 9.54 -6.74
N ILE A 42 -24.00 10.08 -5.51
CA ILE A 42 -23.43 11.39 -5.20
C ILE A 42 -21.92 11.40 -5.45
N LEU A 43 -21.22 10.33 -5.06
CA LEU A 43 -19.77 10.22 -5.24
C LEU A 43 -19.38 10.08 -6.72
N LEU A 44 -20.20 9.39 -7.51
CA LEU A 44 -20.04 9.32 -8.97
C LEU A 44 -20.30 10.68 -9.63
N GLU A 45 -21.38 11.38 -9.25
CA GLU A 45 -21.71 12.71 -9.80
C GLU A 45 -20.63 13.76 -9.52
N ASN A 46 -19.88 13.62 -8.43
CA ASN A 46 -18.82 14.54 -8.04
C ASN A 46 -17.41 14.10 -8.49
N ASP A 47 -17.31 13.09 -9.37
CA ASP A 47 -16.05 12.50 -9.85
C ASP A 47 -15.11 12.08 -8.69
N VAL A 48 -15.67 11.63 -7.56
CA VAL A 48 -14.92 11.16 -6.39
C VAL A 48 -14.53 9.68 -6.55
N ILE A 49 -15.42 8.90 -7.16
CA ILE A 49 -15.21 7.50 -7.53
C ILE A 49 -15.53 7.34 -9.02
N GLU A 50 -14.98 6.32 -9.68
CA GLU A 50 -15.27 5.97 -11.07
C GLU A 50 -15.71 4.51 -11.17
N VAL A 51 -16.67 4.22 -12.05
CA VAL A 51 -17.01 2.83 -12.37
C VAL A 51 -15.96 2.31 -13.34
N SER A 52 -14.99 1.55 -12.84
CA SER A 52 -14.05 0.85 -13.71
C SER A 52 -14.74 -0.36 -14.35
N GLU A 53 -14.84 -0.39 -15.69
CA GLU A 53 -15.19 -1.61 -16.40
C GLU A 53 -14.12 -2.68 -16.13
N ASP A 54 -14.47 -3.71 -15.37
CA ASP A 54 -13.72 -4.95 -15.09
C ASP A 54 -12.29 -4.96 -15.63
N LYS A 55 -11.40 -4.22 -14.98
CA LYS A 55 -10.00 -4.60 -14.96
C LYS A 55 -9.81 -5.27 -13.61
N PRO A 56 -9.64 -6.60 -13.56
CA PRO A 56 -9.18 -7.22 -12.32
C PRO A 56 -7.97 -6.44 -11.86
N LEU A 57 -7.96 -6.05 -10.58
CA LEU A 57 -6.78 -5.49 -9.93
C LEU A 57 -5.62 -6.40 -10.32
N LYS A 58 -4.76 -5.91 -11.22
CA LYS A 58 -3.49 -6.55 -11.47
C LYS A 58 -2.69 -6.26 -10.22
N PHE A 59 -2.87 -7.11 -9.21
CA PHE A 59 -1.78 -7.44 -8.30
C PHE A 59 -0.67 -7.90 -9.22
N THR A 60 0.17 -6.96 -9.64
CA THR A 60 1.45 -7.35 -10.14
C THR A 60 2.13 -7.94 -8.92
N ASP A 61 2.35 -9.25 -8.93
CA ASP A 61 3.45 -9.86 -8.21
C ASP A 61 4.72 -9.18 -8.73
N LYS A 62 4.94 -7.92 -8.32
CA LYS A 62 6.10 -7.15 -8.68
C LYS A 62 7.18 -7.68 -7.77
N ASP A 63 7.81 -8.75 -8.22
CA ASP A 63 9.06 -9.28 -7.68
C ASP A 63 10.06 -8.12 -7.43
N ASP A 64 9.98 -7.03 -8.21
CA ASP A 64 10.70 -5.77 -8.02
C ASP A 64 10.61 -5.20 -6.59
N ILE A 65 9.43 -5.21 -5.95
CA ILE A 65 9.26 -4.66 -4.59
C ILE A 65 9.94 -5.58 -3.56
N ILE A 66 9.85 -6.90 -3.76
CA ILE A 66 10.51 -7.88 -2.90
C ILE A 66 12.03 -7.76 -3.05
N GLU A 67 12.54 -7.57 -4.27
CA GLU A 67 13.97 -7.37 -4.55
C GLU A 67 14.48 -6.05 -3.94
N GLU A 68 13.73 -4.96 -4.04
CA GLU A 68 14.07 -3.68 -3.40
C GLU A 68 14.08 -3.80 -1.87
N MET A 69 13.11 -4.51 -1.28
CA MET A 69 13.06 -4.77 0.15
C MET A 69 14.25 -5.64 0.61
N GLN A 70 14.62 -6.66 -0.16
CA GLN A 70 15.78 -7.51 0.13
C GLN A 70 17.09 -6.69 0.09
N LYS A 71 17.27 -5.84 -0.93
CA LYS A 71 18.43 -4.93 -1.01
C LYS A 71 18.48 -3.95 0.16
N ALA A 72 17.33 -3.41 0.57
CA ALA A 72 17.25 -2.51 1.71
C ALA A 72 17.63 -3.23 3.03
N ILE A 73 17.21 -4.47 3.21
CA ILE A 73 17.57 -5.31 4.36
C ILE A 73 19.07 -5.57 4.38
N GLU A 74 19.65 -6.05 3.28
CA GLU A 74 21.10 -6.31 3.15
C GLU A 74 21.92 -5.05 3.46
N CYS A 75 21.46 -3.88 2.98
CA CYS A 75 22.14 -2.61 3.24
C CYS A 75 22.08 -2.20 4.72
N LEU A 76 21.01 -2.55 5.45
CA LEU A 76 20.90 -2.30 6.89
C LEU A 76 21.77 -3.25 7.70
N GLU A 77 21.82 -4.53 7.32
CA GLU A 77 22.67 -5.54 7.98
C GLU A 77 24.15 -5.15 7.91
N ASN A 78 24.63 -4.75 6.73
CA ASN A 78 26.02 -4.28 6.58
C ASN A 78 26.32 -3.05 7.45
N ARG A 79 25.38 -2.09 7.52
CA ARG A 79 25.55 -0.91 8.38
C ARG A 79 25.57 -1.25 9.87
N ILE A 80 24.83 -2.27 10.29
CA ILE A 80 24.86 -2.74 11.68
C ILE A 80 26.24 -3.33 11.98
N ILE A 81 26.79 -4.15 11.07
CA ILE A 81 28.12 -4.74 11.22
C ILE A 81 29.19 -3.64 11.33
N ASP A 82 29.19 -2.67 10.42
CA ASP A 82 30.15 -1.55 10.45
C ASP A 82 30.08 -0.77 11.77
N LEU A 83 28.87 -0.60 12.31
CA LEU A 83 28.65 0.08 13.59
C LEU A 83 29.13 -0.78 14.78
N GLU A 84 28.89 -2.09 14.74
CA GLU A 84 29.36 -3.01 15.78
C GLU A 84 30.89 -3.06 15.83
N GLU A 85 31.56 -3.08 14.67
CA GLU A 85 33.02 -2.99 14.56
C GLU A 85 33.53 -1.65 15.11
N SER A 86 32.93 -0.54 14.68
CA SER A 86 33.31 0.80 15.16
C SER A 86 33.14 0.95 16.68
N VAL A 87 32.09 0.35 17.26
CA VAL A 87 31.87 0.36 18.71
C VAL A 87 32.89 -0.51 19.44
N ALA A 88 33.25 -1.67 18.87
CA ALA A 88 34.27 -2.54 19.45
C ALA A 88 35.65 -1.85 19.50
N GLU A 89 36.06 -1.18 18.42
CA GLU A 89 37.30 -0.39 18.39
C GLU A 89 37.33 0.69 19.47
N LEU A 90 36.23 1.42 19.65
CA LEU A 90 36.12 2.46 20.68
C LEU A 90 36.16 1.92 22.12
N LEU A 91 35.74 0.67 22.33
CA LEU A 91 35.75 0.02 23.64
C LEU A 91 37.10 -0.65 23.96
N GLU A 92 37.93 -0.96 22.95
CA GLU A 92 39.29 -1.47 23.15
C GLU A 92 40.32 -0.37 23.48
N ASP A 93 40.01 0.89 23.14
CA ASP A 93 40.86 2.07 23.39
C ASP A 93 40.63 2.75 24.77
N GLU A 94 39.71 2.22 25.62
CA GLU A 94 39.51 2.60 27.04
C GLU A 94 40.22 1.67 28.03
#